data_AF-A0A2M7V5W1-F1
#
_entry.id   AF-A0A2M7V5W1-F1
#
_cell.length_a   1.000
_cell.length_b   1.000
_cell.length_c   1.000
_cell.angle_alpha   90.00
_cell.angle_beta   90.00
_cell.angle_gamma   90.00
#
_symmetry.space_group_name_H-M   'P 1'
#
loop_
_entity.id
_entity.type
_entity.pdbx_description
1 polymer ?
#
loop_
_entity_poly.entity_id
_entity_poly.type
_entity_poly.pdbx_seq_one_letter_code
_entity_poly.pdbx_strand_id
1 'polypeptide(L)' 'QLSVSAVQAQIENIIPDKHTPVVIYCATGSRSLIAATFMQMMGYTDVTNMEGGYMEYRS' A
#
# COMPACT_ATOMS: atom_id res chain seq x y z
N GLN A 1 0.47 10.19 -4.25
CA GLN A 1 0.03 8.94 -4.91
C GLN A 1 1.26 8.28 -5.52
N LEU A 2 1.70 7.13 -4.97
CA LEU A 2 2.88 6.40 -5.47
C LEU A 2 2.43 5.30 -6.46
N SER A 3 3.23 5.03 -7.49
CA SER A 3 3.07 3.81 -8.29
C SER A 3 3.54 2.59 -7.50
N VAL A 4 3.14 1.39 -7.93
CA VAL A 4 3.63 0.12 -7.34
C VAL A 4 5.16 0.05 -7.36
N SER A 5 5.79 0.43 -8.48
CA SER A 5 7.25 0.48 -8.61
C SER A 5 7.90 1.50 -7.68
N ALA A 6 7.27 2.66 -7.47
CA ALA A 6 7.78 3.66 -6.53
C ALA A 6 7.68 3.18 -5.08
N VAL A 7 6.61 2.45 -4.71
CA VAL A 7 6.51 1.81 -3.39
C VAL A 7 7.69 0.86 -3.17
N GLN A 8 7.96 -0.04 -4.12
CA GLN A 8 9.08 -0.97 -4.01
C GLN A 8 10.44 -0.26 -3.83
N ALA A 9 10.66 0.87 -4.51
CA ALA A 9 11.95 1.56 -4.51
C ALA A 9 12.14 2.57 -3.36
N GLN A 10 11.05 3.10 -2.78
CA GLN A 10 11.13 4.30 -1.93
C GLN A 10 10.47 4.14 -0.55
N ILE A 11 9.66 3.10 -0.33
CA ILE A 11 8.79 3.06 0.85
C ILE A 11 9.57 3.07 2.17
N GLU A 12 10.73 2.40 2.25
CA GLU A 12 11.57 2.40 3.47
C GLU A 12 12.16 3.78 3.82
N ASN A 13 12.27 4.70 2.85
CA ASN A 13 12.67 6.08 3.12
C ASN A 13 11.49 6.95 3.57
N ILE A 14 10.27 6.60 3.14
CA ILE A 14 9.05 7.36 3.44
C ILE A 14 8.46 6.92 4.79
N ILE A 15 8.48 5.61 5.05
CA ILE A 15 7.93 4.98 6.26
C ILE A 15 9.01 4.04 6.83
N PRO A 16 10.04 4.58 7.51
CA PRO A 16 11.15 3.77 7.99
C PRO A 16 10.76 2.77 9.09
N ASP A 17 9.72 3.08 9.88
CA ASP A 17 9.20 2.17 10.90
C ASP A 17 8.22 1.15 10.29
N LYS A 18 8.63 -0.11 10.28
CA LYS A 18 7.88 -1.26 9.73
C LYS A 18 6.64 -1.65 10.54
N HIS A 19 6.44 -1.04 11.71
CA HIS A 19 5.24 -1.20 12.52
C HIS A 19 4.23 -0.07 12.31
N THR A 20 4.55 0.94 11.50
CA THR A 20 3.61 2.01 11.16
C THR A 20 2.38 1.39 10.49
N PRO A 21 1.16 1.64 11.00
CA PRO A 21 -0.07 1.23 10.32
C PRO A 21 -0.19 1.93 8.96
N VAL A 22 -0.31 1.16 7.87
CA VAL A 22 -0.43 1.69 6.50
C VAL A 22 -1.71 1.20 5.85
N VAL A 23 -2.58 2.14 5.47
CA VAL A 23 -3.70 1.88 4.57
C VAL A 23 -3.27 2.25 3.15
N ILE A 24 -3.35 1.30 2.22
CA ILE A 24 -3.01 1.49 0.82
C ILE A 24 -4.23 1.28 -0.06
N TYR A 25 -4.44 2.17 -1.03
CA TYR A 25 -5.56 2.11 -1.95
C TYR A 25 -5.16 2.56 -3.35
N CYS A 26 -5.90 2.06 -4.34
CA CYS A 26 -5.87 2.58 -5.70
C CYS A 26 -7.32 2.82 -6.17
N ALA A 27 -7.55 3.05 -7.46
CA ALA A 27 -8.90 3.28 -7.96
C ALA A 27 -9.88 2.13 -7.65
N THR A 28 -9.46 0.88 -7.81
CA THR A 28 -10.32 -0.32 -7.73
C THR A 28 -9.79 -1.42 -6.80
N GLY A 29 -8.70 -1.16 -6.05
CA GLY A 29 -8.07 -2.14 -5.14
C GLY A 29 -6.97 -3.04 -5.74
N SER A 30 -6.93 -3.29 -7.05
CA SER A 30 -6.00 -4.29 -7.63
C SER A 30 -4.51 -3.90 -7.55
N ARG A 31 -4.16 -2.65 -7.82
CA ARG A 31 -2.76 -2.18 -7.77
C ARG A 31 -2.26 -2.02 -6.35
N SER A 32 -3.12 -1.57 -5.45
CA SER A 32 -2.80 -1.42 -4.04
C SER A 32 -2.58 -2.76 -3.35
N LEU A 33 -3.25 -3.84 -3.80
CA LEU A 33 -2.95 -5.19 -3.35
C LEU A 33 -1.50 -5.59 -3.66
N ILE A 34 -1.03 -5.37 -4.90
CA ILE A 34 0.35 -5.71 -5.30
C ILE A 34 1.36 -4.91 -4.46
N ALA A 35 1.13 -3.62 -4.26
CA ALA A 35 1.98 -2.78 -3.43
C ALA A 35 1.96 -3.22 -1.96
N ALA A 36 0.80 -3.62 -1.42
CA ALA A 36 0.69 -4.16 -0.06
C ALA A 36 1.51 -5.44 0.09
N THR A 37 1.46 -6.36 -0.88
CA THR A 37 2.27 -7.58 -0.88
C THR A 37 3.76 -7.27 -0.84
N PHE A 38 4.23 -6.31 -1.64
CA PHE A 38 5.63 -5.90 -1.58
C PHE A 38 6.03 -5.34 -0.21
N MET A 39 5.20 -4.47 0.39
CA MET A 39 5.48 -3.95 1.73
C MET A 39 5.53 -5.07 2.77
N GLN A 40 4.60 -6.03 2.73
CA GLN A 40 4.62 -7.20 3.61
C GLN A 40 5.90 -8.05 3.41
N MET A 41 6.32 -8.30 2.17
CA MET A 41 7.57 -9.00 1.87
C MET A 41 8.81 -8.25 2.38
N MET A 42 8.76 -6.92 2.45
CA MET A 42 9.83 -6.08 3.01
C MET A 42 9.79 -6.02 4.55
N GLY A 43 8.82 -6.67 5.19
CA GLY A 43 8.71 -6.77 6.65
C GLY A 43 7.79 -5.75 7.31
N TYR A 44 7.00 -4.99 6.55
CA TYR A 44 5.95 -4.17 7.13
C TYR A 44 4.85 -5.06 7.71
N THR A 45 4.54 -4.83 8.97
CA THR A 45 3.70 -5.76 9.76
C THR A 45 2.23 -5.36 9.82
N ASP A 46 1.93 -4.08 9.57
CA ASP A 46 0.56 -3.54 9.61
C ASP A 46 0.24 -2.81 8.30
N VAL A 47 -0.10 -3.59 7.27
CA VAL A 47 -0.44 -3.06 5.94
C VAL A 47 -1.81 -3.59 5.51
N THR A 48 -2.75 -2.68 5.32
CA THR A 48 -4.12 -2.97 4.90
C THR A 48 -4.39 -2.44 3.51
N ASN A 49 -4.82 -3.31 2.59
CA ASN A 49 -5.33 -2.91 1.28
C ASN A 49 -6.83 -2.56 1.38
N MET A 50 -7.21 -1.37 0.94
CA MET A 50 -8.62 -0.97 0.88
C MET A 50 -9.30 -1.67 -0.30
N GLU A 51 -10.16 -2.65 0.03
CA GLU A 51 -11.01 -3.35 -0.94
C GLU A 51 -11.94 -2.36 -1.66
N GLY A 52 -12.26 -2.62 -2.93
CA GLY A 52 -13.03 -1.69 -3.78
C GLY A 52 -12.28 -0.44 -4.24
N GLY A 53 -11.22 -0.06 -3.53
CA GLY A 53 -10.46 1.14 -3.80
C GLY A 53 -11.29 2.42 -3.68
N TYR A 54 -10.74 3.52 -4.20
CA TYR A 54 -11.35 4.84 -4.09
C TYR A 54 -12.76 4.91 -4.72
N MET A 55 -13.04 4.10 -5.73
CA MET A 55 -14.33 4.11 -6.42
C MET A 55 -15.46 3.62 -5.50
N GLU A 56 -15.22 2.56 -4.73
CA GLU A 56 -16.19 2.04 -3.75
C GLU A 56 -16.29 2.94 -2.51
N TYR A 57 -15.18 3.55 -2.08
CA TYR A 57 -15.21 4.52 -0.98
C TYR A 57 -16.10 5.74 -1.29
N ARG A 58 -16.23 6.12 -2.57
CA ARG A 58 -16.96 7.31 -3.00
C ARG A 58 -18.41 7.02 -3.46
N SER A 59 -18.86 5.77 -3.41
CA SER A 59 -20.25 5.40 -3.75
C SER A 59 -21.17 5.50 -2.55
#